data_AF-A0A0F8YQL4-F1
#
_entry.id   AF-A0A0F8YQL4-F1
#
_cell.length_a   1.000
_cell.length_b   1.000
_cell.length_c   1.000
_cell.angle_alpha   90.00
_cell.angle_beta   90.00
_cell.angle_gamma   90.00
#
_symmetry.space_group_name_H-M   'P 1'
#
loop_
_entity.id
_entity.type
_entity.pdbx_description
1 polymer ?
#
loop_
_entity_poly.entity_id
_entity_poly.type
_entity_poly.pdbx_seq_one_letter_code
_entity_poly.pdbx_strand_id
1 'polypeptide(L)' 'AAQYDLNSSADPPGLCRCAMVREHRPHVHTIHRNQLVVVEHGDWILPEPDGQSFYPVKPDIFEATYEAVEDDSDA' A
#
# COMPACT_ATOMS: atom_id res chain seq x y z
N ALA A 1 4.88 5.86 -3.31
CA ALA A 1 3.64 5.19 -2.86
C ALA A 1 2.91 4.65 -4.08
N ALA A 2 2.03 3.66 -3.94
CA ALA A 2 1.22 3.15 -5.05
C ALA A 2 -0.21 2.86 -4.58
N GLN A 3 -1.22 3.25 -5.36
CA GLN A 3 -2.62 3.01 -5.02
C GLN A 3 -3.06 1.59 -5.40
N TYR A 4 -3.84 0.94 -4.54
CA TYR A 4 -4.45 -0.35 -4.84
C TYR A 4 -5.74 -0.18 -5.65
N ASP A 5 -5.74 -0.71 -6.88
CA ASP A 5 -6.90 -0.75 -7.76
C ASP A 5 -7.35 -2.20 -8.02
N LEU A 6 -8.62 -2.51 -7.71
CA LEU A 6 -9.21 -3.84 -7.97
C LEU A 6 -9.37 -4.14 -9.47
N ASN A 7 -9.41 -3.10 -10.30
CA ASN A 7 -9.52 -3.23 -11.76
C ASN A 7 -8.15 -3.28 -12.44
N SER A 8 -7.08 -3.02 -11.70
CA SER A 8 -5.70 -3.16 -12.20
C SER A 8 -5.30 -4.64 -12.21
N SER A 9 -4.59 -5.04 -13.26
CA SER A 9 -3.96 -6.37 -13.34
C SER A 9 -2.66 -6.48 -12.55
N ALA A 10 -2.12 -5.37 -12.03
CA ALA A 10 -0.86 -5.31 -11.31
C ALA A 10 -1.09 -4.90 -9.86
N ASP A 11 -0.64 -5.73 -8.92
CA ASP A 11 -0.66 -5.43 -7.50
C ASP A 11 0.47 -4.42 -7.15
N PRO A 12 0.21 -3.44 -6.27
CA PRO A 12 1.24 -2.52 -5.80
C PRO A 12 2.31 -3.25 -4.96
N PRO A 13 3.54 -2.70 -4.87
CA PRO A 13 4.57 -3.23 -3.98
C PRO A 13 4.06 -3.42 -2.55
N GLY A 14 4.36 -4.58 -1.95
CA GLY A 14 3.97 -4.91 -0.58
C GLY A 14 2.61 -5.58 -0.42
N LEU A 15 1.77 -5.61 -1.46
CA LEU A 15 0.48 -6.30 -1.39
C LEU A 15 0.66 -7.83 -1.35
N CYS A 16 -0.01 -8.48 -0.41
CA CYS A 16 0.01 -9.91 -0.20
C CYS A 16 -1.40 -10.50 -0.31
N ARG A 17 -1.51 -11.71 -0.87
CA ARG A 17 -2.77 -12.49 -0.98
C ARG A 17 -2.61 -13.91 -0.40
N CYS A 18 -1.63 -14.08 0.49
CA CYS A 18 -1.36 -15.38 1.10
C CYS A 18 -2.53 -15.84 2.00
N ALA A 19 -2.55 -17.13 2.32
CA ALA A 19 -3.62 -17.75 3.10
C ALA A 19 -3.66 -17.35 4.60
N MET A 20 -2.75 -16.48 5.06
CA MET A 20 -2.73 -16.04 6.47
C MET A 20 -3.92 -15.15 6.82
N VAL A 21 -4.52 -14.47 5.83
CA VAL A 21 -5.78 -13.76 5.99
C VAL A 21 -6.90 -14.61 5.40
N ARG A 22 -8.01 -14.74 6.15
CA ARG A 22 -9.21 -15.45 5.68
C ARG A 22 -9.61 -14.94 4.30
N GLU A 23 -10.01 -15.88 3.44
CA GLU A 23 -10.51 -15.61 2.08
C GLU A 23 -9.47 -14.96 1.15
N HIS A 24 -8.17 -15.06 1.46
CA HIS A 24 -7.10 -14.49 0.63
C HIS A 24 -7.28 -12.99 0.37
N ARG A 25 -7.92 -12.28 1.31
CA ARG A 25 -8.14 -10.85 1.16
C ARG A 25 -6.80 -10.12 1.01
N PRO A 26 -6.70 -9.16 0.08
CA PRO A 26 -5.48 -8.38 -0.12
C PRO A 26 -5.10 -7.69 1.20
N HIS A 27 -3.84 -7.82 1.60
CA HIS A 27 -3.34 -7.29 2.86
C HIS A 27 -1.87 -6.89 2.74
N VAL A 28 -1.38 -6.09 3.69
CA VAL A 28 0.05 -5.81 3.86
C VAL A 28 0.55 -6.28 5.21
N HIS A 29 1.86 -6.52 5.29
CA HIS A 29 2.57 -6.80 6.52
C HIS A 29 3.25 -5.53 7.01
N THR A 30 2.90 -5.11 8.22
CA THR A 30 3.50 -3.92 8.84
C THR A 30 4.76 -4.30 9.62
N ILE A 31 5.58 -3.30 9.95
CA ILE A 31 6.79 -3.42 10.78
C ILE A 31 6.48 -3.96 12.18
N HIS A 32 5.23 -3.79 12.64
CA HIS A 32 4.74 -4.41 13.86
C HIS A 32 4.56 -5.91 13.64
N ARG A 33 5.36 -6.71 14.36
CA ARG A 33 5.38 -8.17 14.22
C ARG A 33 3.98 -8.78 14.30
N ASN A 34 3.67 -9.62 13.31
CA ASN A 34 2.39 -10.33 13.16
C ASN A 34 1.15 -9.45 12.97
N GLN A 35 1.31 -8.15 12.71
CA GLN A 35 0.21 -7.30 12.32
C GLN A 35 0.04 -7.33 10.80
N LEU A 36 -1.18 -7.70 10.39
CA LEU A 36 -1.64 -7.69 9.01
C LEU A 36 -2.78 -6.69 8.91
N VAL A 37 -2.76 -5.87 7.87
CA VAL A 37 -3.82 -4.90 7.59
C VAL A 37 -4.43 -5.22 6.24
N VAL A 38 -5.74 -5.48 6.23
CA VAL A 38 -6.49 -5.72 4.99
C VAL A 38 -6.60 -4.41 4.23
N VAL A 39 -6.33 -4.48 2.94
CA VAL A 39 -6.35 -3.34 2.02
C VAL A 39 -7.69 -3.29 1.29
N GLU A 40 -8.23 -2.10 1.15
CA GLU A 40 -9.45 -1.85 0.37
C GLU A 40 -9.12 -1.12 -0.92
N HIS A 41 -10.02 -1.22 -1.91
CA HIS A 41 -9.89 -0.50 -3.17
C HIS A 41 -9.71 1.00 -2.92
N GLY A 42 -8.69 1.59 -3.53
CA GLY A 42 -8.35 3.01 -3.40
C GLY A 42 -7.33 3.32 -2.29
N ASP A 43 -7.01 2.36 -1.42
CA ASP A 43 -5.99 2.54 -0.39
C ASP A 43 -4.60 2.71 -1.02
N TRP A 44 -3.82 3.65 -0.50
CA TRP A 44 -2.44 3.87 -0.89
C TRP A 44 -1.50 2.99 -0.07
N ILE A 45 -0.60 2.27 -0.74
CA ILE A 45 0.40 1.42 -0.11
C ILE A 45 1.74 2.17 -0.05
N LEU A 46 2.21 2.39 1.18
CA LEU A 46 3.44 3.13 1.46
C LEU A 46 4.49 2.18 2.06
N PRO A 47 5.76 2.28 1.62
CA PRO A 47 6.85 1.56 2.26
C PRO A 47 7.10 2.15 3.65
N GLU A 48 7.36 1.28 4.62
CA GLU A 48 7.79 1.69 5.95
C GLU A 48 9.30 1.92 6.00
N PRO A 49 9.82 2.62 7.04
CA PRO A 49 11.25 2.99 7.12
C PRO A 49 12.23 1.82 7.17
N ASP A 50 11.76 0.59 7.41
CA ASP A 50 12.60 -0.61 7.37
C ASP A 50 12.93 -1.08 5.95
N GLY A 51 12.28 -0.51 4.92
CA GLY A 51 12.46 -0.85 3.52
C GLY A 51 11.91 -2.23 3.12
N GLN A 52 11.14 -2.89 4.00
CA GLN A 52 10.62 -4.24 3.79
C GLN A 52 9.10 -4.31 4.01
N SER A 53 8.60 -3.59 5.01
CA SER A 53 7.20 -3.59 5.44
C SER A 53 6.43 -2.46 4.78
N PHE A 54 5.09 -2.55 4.84
CA PHE A 54 4.20 -1.57 4.21
C PHE A 54 3.00 -1.28 5.11
N TYR A 55 2.44 -0.07 4.95
CA TYR A 55 1.21 0.34 5.63
C TYR A 55 0.23 0.99 4.64
N PRO A 56 -1.09 0.73 4.75
CA PRO A 56 -2.09 1.34 3.88
C PRO A 56 -2.56 2.69 4.43
N VAL A 57 -2.81 3.66 3.54
CA VAL A 57 -3.36 4.98 3.87
C VAL A 57 -4.63 5.20 3.06
N LYS A 58 -5.70 5.70 3.71
CA LYS A 58 -6.96 5.99 3.02
C LYS A 58 -6.78 7.13 2.01
N PRO A 59 -7.48 7.11 0.86
CA PRO A 59 -7.28 8.08 -0.22
C PRO A 59 -7.41 9.54 0.23
N ASP A 60 -8.40 9.84 1.08
CA ASP A 60 -8.65 11.18 1.65
C ASP A 60 -7.51 11.63 2.58
N ILE A 61 -6.99 10.72 3.41
CA ILE A 61 -5.85 10.99 4.28
C ILE A 61 -4.58 11.18 3.44
N PHE A 62 -4.41 10.38 2.39
CA PHE A 62 -3.25 10.50 1.50
C PHE A 62 -3.23 11.86 0.80
N GLU A 63 -4.35 12.25 0.19
CA GLU A 63 -4.51 13.56 -0.48
C GLU A 63 -4.31 14.74 0.49
N ALA A 64 -4.79 14.62 1.74
CA ALA A 64 -4.65 15.69 2.73
C ALA A 64 -3.23 15.80 3.32
N THR A 65 -2.40 14.76 3.21
CA THR A 65 -1.11 14.67 3.93
C THR A 65 0.10 14.74 3.00
N TYR A 66 -0.02 14.23 1.77
CA TYR A 66 1.11 14.09 0.85
C TYR A 66 0.94 15.01 -0.36
N GLU A 67 2.02 15.70 -0.72
CA GLU A 67 2.09 16.52 -1.92
C GLU A 67 2.65 15.71 -3.08
N ALA A 68 2.23 16.04 -4.31
CA ALA A 68 2.83 15.49 -5.51
C ALA A 68 4.28 15.94 -5.63
N VAL A 69 5.18 15.00 -5.91
CA VAL A 69 6.58 15.31 -6.22
C VAL A 69 6.68 15.39 -7.74
N GLU A 70 7.12 16.53 -8.26
CA GLU A 70 7.43 16.68 -9.68
C GLU A 70 8.69 15.86 -9.99
N ASP A 71 8.62 14.97 -10.98
CA ASP A 71 9.79 14.24 -11.46
C ASP A 71 10.63 15.22 -12.29
N ASP A 72 11.80 15.62 -11.77
CA ASP A 72 12.73 16.57 -12.42
C ASP A 72 13.48 15.88 -13.59
N SER A 73 12.74 15.17 -14.44
CA SER A 73 13.27 14.36 -15.54
C SER A 73 13.54 15.17 -16.83
N ASP A 74 13.64 16.49 -16.73
CA ASP A 74 13.85 17.42 -17.86
C ASP A 74 15.13 18.29 -17.67
N ALA A 75 16.23 17.66 -17.25
CA ALA A 75 17.58 18.28 -17.17
C ALA A 75 18.61 17.61 -18.10
#